data_AF-A0A537CYW3-F1
#
_entry.id   AF-A0A537CYW3-F1
#
_cell.length_a   1.000
_cell.length_b   1.000
_cell.length_c   1.000
_cell.angle_alpha   90.00
_cell.angle_beta   90.00
_cell.angle_gamma   90.00
#
_symmetry.space_group_name_H-M   'P 1'
#
loop_
_entity.id
_entity.type
_entity.pdbx_description
1 polymer ?
#
loop_
_entity_poly.entity_id
_entity_poly.type
_entity_poly.pdbx_seq_one_letter_code
_entity_poly.pdbx_strand_id
1 'polypeptide(L)'
;DVHCHVFGPAEKFPYAPDAPYCPPDAPFERLQKLHKTLRIERAVIVHASCHGADMRVTLDAIARSKPQRRQAHAERRRPVRTDGA
;
A
#
# COMPACT_ATOMS: atom_id res chain seq x y z
N ASP A 1 9.78 9.70 -5.08
CA ASP A 1 9.04 9.34 -3.85
C ASP A 1 9.58 8.01 -3.38
N VAL A 2 10.12 7.93 -2.16
CA VAL A 2 10.72 6.69 -1.64
C VAL A 2 9.86 6.04 -0.55
N HIS A 3 8.69 6.62 -0.23
CA HIS A 3 7.81 6.09 0.80
C HIS A 3 6.38 6.58 0.59
N CYS A 4 5.54 5.75 -0.03
CA CYS A 4 4.12 6.05 -0.21
C CYS A 4 3.26 4.79 -0.10
N HIS A 5 1.96 4.99 0.13
CA HIS A 5 0.97 3.93 0.26
C HIS A 5 -0.21 4.13 -0.70
N VAL A 6 -0.89 3.04 -1.02
CA VAL A 6 -2.20 3.04 -1.66
C VAL A 6 -3.19 2.44 -0.67
N PHE A 7 -4.32 3.09 -0.46
CA PHE A 7 -5.37 2.62 0.44
C PHE A 7 -6.63 2.38 -0.38
N GLY A 8 -7.11 1.14 -0.37
CA GLY A 8 -8.36 0.79 -1.03
C GLY A 8 -8.36 0.98 -2.57
N PRO A 9 -9.56 1.08 -3.19
CA PRO A 9 -10.84 1.27 -2.51
C PRO A 9 -11.27 0.02 -1.74
N ALA A 10 -11.88 0.19 -0.57
CA ALA A 10 -12.22 -0.91 0.35
C ALA A 10 -13.13 -1.97 -0.29
N GLU A 11 -13.97 -1.57 -1.25
CA GLU A 11 -14.84 -2.46 -2.03
C GLU A 11 -14.06 -3.50 -2.85
N LYS A 12 -12.90 -3.12 -3.39
CA LYS A 12 -12.02 -4.00 -4.19
C LYS A 12 -10.90 -4.61 -3.36
N PHE A 13 -10.36 -3.82 -2.43
CA PHE A 13 -9.26 -4.19 -1.55
C PHE A 13 -9.67 -3.93 -0.11
N PRO A 14 -10.36 -4.88 0.53
CA PRO A 14 -10.79 -4.74 1.91
C PRO A 14 -9.61 -4.43 2.85
N TYR A 15 -9.87 -3.62 3.87
CA TYR A 15 -8.96 -3.49 5.01
C TYR A 15 -9.02 -4.75 5.87
N ALA A 16 -7.93 -5.04 6.57
CA ALA A 16 -7.86 -6.19 7.45
C ALA A 16 -8.85 -6.05 8.62
N PRO A 17 -9.48 -7.14 9.09
CA PRO A 17 -10.40 -7.09 10.22
C PRO A 17 -9.75 -6.55 11.51
N ASP A 18 -8.45 -6.80 11.68
CA ASP A 18 -7.60 -6.37 12.79
C ASP A 18 -6.76 -5.12 12.46
N ALA A 19 -7.15 -4.38 11.41
CA ALA A 19 -6.43 -3.19 10.99
C ALA A 19 -6.31 -2.18 12.16
N PRO A 20 -5.11 -1.65 12.45
CA PRO A 20 -4.92 -0.70 13.55
C PRO A 20 -5.57 0.66 13.27
N TYR A 21 -5.96 0.92 12.02
CA TYR A 21 -6.68 2.11 11.58
C TYR A 21 -7.40 1.83 10.26
N CYS A 22 -8.47 2.59 9.99
CA CYS A 22 -9.22 2.55 8.74
C CYS A 22 -9.13 3.92 8.05
N PRO A 23 -8.22 4.10 7.08
CA PRO A 23 -8.06 5.38 6.39
C PRO A 23 -9.19 5.59 5.36
N PRO A 24 -9.49 6.84 4.98
CA PRO A 24 -10.27 7.09 3.78
C PRO A 24 -9.58 6.52 2.54
N ASP A 25 -10.37 6.09 1.56
CA ASP A 25 -9.84 5.54 0.32
C ASP A 25 -8.92 6.55 -0.41
N ALA A 26 -7.75 6.04 -0.79
CA ALA A 26 -6.72 6.74 -1.53
C ALA A 26 -6.16 5.78 -2.60
N PRO A 27 -6.95 5.51 -3.66
CA PRO A 27 -6.60 4.53 -4.67
C PRO A 27 -5.40 4.98 -5.50
N PHE A 28 -4.81 4.05 -6.25
CA PHE A 28 -3.60 4.28 -7.05
C PHE A 28 -3.71 5.50 -8.00
N GLU A 29 -4.90 5.76 -8.55
CA GLU A 29 -5.21 6.90 -9.41
C GLU A 29 -4.96 8.23 -8.72
N ARG A 30 -5.25 8.31 -7.41
CA ARG A 30 -5.01 9.51 -6.60
C ARG A 30 -3.52 9.72 -6.41
N LEU A 31 -2.78 8.66 -6.09
CA LEU A 31 -1.32 8.69 -5.99
C LEU A 31 -0.68 9.10 -7.33
N GLN A 32 -1.15 8.52 -8.44
CA GLN A 32 -0.66 8.85 -9.78
C GLN A 32 -0.91 10.31 -10.15
N LYS A 33 -2.09 10.85 -9.81
CA LYS A 33 -2.42 12.28 -10.01
C LYS A 33 -1.49 13.17 -9.18
N LEU A 34 -1.26 12.84 -7.92
CA LEU A 34 -0.34 13.56 -7.05
C LEU A 34 1.09 13.57 -7.61
N HIS A 35 1.62 12.40 -7.97
CA HIS A 35 2.95 12.29 -8.56
C HIS A 35 3.08 13.07 -9.88
N LYS A 36 2.02 13.11 -10.71
CA LYS A 36 2.00 13.94 -11.93
C LYS A 36 2.12 15.42 -11.60
N THR A 37 1.37 15.91 -10.60
CA THR A 37 1.42 17.31 -10.17
C THR A 37 2.80 17.69 -9.62
N LEU A 38 3.40 16.81 -8.81
CA LEU A 38 4.71 17.03 -8.19
C LEU A 38 5.89 16.71 -9.12
N ARG A 39 5.63 16.29 -10.36
CA ARG A 39 6.66 15.85 -11.33
C ARG A 39 7.55 14.73 -10.80
N ILE A 40 6.99 13.83 -10.01
CA ILE A 40 7.67 12.65 -9.48
C ILE A 40 7.60 11.53 -10.52
N GLU A 41 8.78 11.08 -10.94
CA GLU A 41 8.89 10.05 -11.98
C GLU A 41 8.99 8.64 -11.44
N ARG A 42 9.50 8.44 -10.22
CA ARG A 42 9.71 7.12 -9.61
C ARG A 42 9.18 7.07 -8.18
N ALA A 43 8.61 5.93 -7.82
CA ALA A 43 7.98 5.71 -6.53
C ALA A 43 8.37 4.36 -5.93
N VAL A 44 8.56 4.32 -4.62
CA VAL A 44 8.54 3.08 -3.84
C VAL A 44 7.17 2.99 -3.16
N ILE A 45 6.38 2.00 -3.55
CA ILE A 45 5.07 1.74 -2.93
C ILE A 45 5.29 0.74 -1.79
N VAL A 46 5.04 1.21 -0.57
CA VAL A 46 5.19 0.44 0.66
C VAL A 46 3.83 -0.17 1.02
N HIS A 47 3.82 -1.46 1.35
CA HIS A 47 2.60 -2.11 1.78
C HIS A 47 2.08 -1.51 3.09
N ALA A 48 0.80 -1.15 3.13
CA ALA A 48 0.18 -0.53 4.29
C ALA A 48 -0.38 -1.58 5.25
N SER A 49 -0.05 -1.44 6.54
CA SER A 49 -0.49 -2.38 7.58
C SER A 49 -2.01 -2.49 7.75
N CYS A 50 -2.78 -1.48 7.32
CA CYS A 50 -4.25 -1.55 7.34
C CYS A 50 -4.83 -2.59 6.38
N HIS A 51 -4.05 -3.12 5.42
CA HIS A 51 -4.44 -4.25 4.57
C HIS A 51 -3.90 -5.61 5.09
N GLY A 52 -3.27 -5.63 6.27
CA GLY A 52 -2.81 -6.85 6.92
C GLY A 52 -1.77 -7.61 6.10
N ALA A 53 -2.03 -8.87 5.80
CA ALA A 53 -1.19 -9.70 4.94
C ALA A 53 -1.63 -9.72 3.46
N ASP A 54 -2.76 -9.07 3.14
CA ASP A 54 -3.31 -9.04 1.79
C ASP A 54 -2.59 -7.99 0.94
N MET A 55 -1.60 -8.44 0.18
CA MET A 55 -0.77 -7.57 -0.66
C MET A 55 -1.42 -7.18 -1.99
N ARG A 56 -2.66 -7.61 -2.29
CA ARG A 56 -3.28 -7.41 -3.61
C ARG A 56 -3.34 -5.94 -4.02
N VAL A 57 -3.66 -5.02 -3.12
CA VAL A 57 -3.68 -3.57 -3.40
C VAL A 57 -2.30 -3.04 -3.82
N THR A 58 -1.24 -3.49 -3.14
CA THR A 58 0.13 -3.06 -3.42
C THR A 58 0.60 -3.64 -4.75
N LEU A 59 0.35 -4.92 -4.98
CA LEU A 59 0.71 -5.60 -6.23
C LEU A 59 -0.04 -5.05 -7.44
N ASP A 60 -1.34 -4.75 -7.30
CA ASP A 60 -2.15 -4.07 -8.33
C ASP A 60 -1.54 -2.71 -8.67
N ALA A 61 -1.21 -1.90 -7.66
CA ALA A 61 -0.58 -0.59 -7.87
C ALA A 61 0.77 -0.69 -8.60
N ILE A 62 1.62 -1.67 -8.26
CA ILE A 62 2.90 -1.90 -8.95
C ILE A 62 2.68 -2.34 -10.38
N ALA A 63 1.77 -3.28 -10.63
CA ALA A 63 1.47 -3.78 -11.97
C ALA A 63 0.98 -2.66 -12.90
N ARG A 64 0.16 -1.74 -12.37
CA ARG A 64 -0.37 -0.57 -13.06
C ARG A 64 0.64 0.57 -13.22
N SER A 65 1.75 0.54 -12.49
CA SER A 65 2.82 1.51 -12.64
C SER A 65 3.64 1.23 -13.90
N LYS A 66 4.05 2.31 -14.60
CA LYS A 66 4.92 2.20 -15.79
C LYS A 66 6.23 1.53 -15.41
N PRO A 67 6.89 0.77 -16.31
CA PRO A 67 8.12 0.02 -16.02
C PRO A 67 9.20 0.86 -15.31
N GLN A 68 9.34 2.13 -15.69
CA GLN A 68 10.33 3.05 -15.13
C GLN A 68 10.04 3.48 -13.68
N ARG A 69 8.83 3.20 -13.14
CA ARG A 69 8.36 3.65 -11.82
C ARG A 69 8.31 2.54 -10.75
N ARG A 70 8.71 1.32 -11.08
CA ARG A 70 8.44 0.12 -10.26
C ARG A 70 9.49 -0.09 -9.16
N GLN A 71 9.13 0.20 -7.91
CA GLN A 71 9.80 -0.38 -6.73
C GLN A 71 8.78 -0.68 -5.64
N ALA A 72 8.92 -1.84 -4.99
CA ALA A 72 8.03 -2.36 -3.97
C ALA A 72 8.83 -2.72 -2.72
N HIS A 73 8.38 -2.26 -1.56
CA HIS A 73 8.92 -2.69 -0.28
C HIS A 73 7.79 -3.29 0.57
N ALA A 74 7.99 -4.51 1.04
CA ALA A 74 7.05 -5.20 1.90
C ALA A 74 7.81 -5.77 3.09
N GLU A 75 7.41 -5.36 4.29
CA GLU A 75 7.95 -5.90 5.54
C GLU A 75 6.87 -6.75 6.19
N ARG A 76 7.14 -8.04 6.40
CA ARG A 76 6.21 -8.94 7.07
C ARG A 76 6.31 -8.69 8.57
N ARG A 77 5.22 -8.25 9.21
CA ARG A 77 5.13 -8.31 10.67
C ARG A 77 5.17 -9.77 11.08
N ARG A 78 6.17 -10.16 11.88
CA ARG A 78 6.15 -11.45 12.58
C ARG A 78 4.99 -11.43 13.60
N PRO A 79 4.26 -12.53 13.77
CA PRO A 79 3.28 -12.61 14.85
C PRO A 79 3.99 -12.34 16.17
N VAL A 80 3.42 -11.46 16.99
CA VAL A 80 3.87 -11.23 18.36
C VAL A 80 3.65 -12.54 19.10
N ARG A 81 4.73 -13.19 19.57
CA ARG A 81 4.61 -14.28 20.53
C ARG A 81 4.04 -13.68 21.82
N THR A 82 2.81 -14.03 22.15
CA THR A 82 2.32 -13.89 23.52
C THR A 82 2.89 -15.07 24.29
N ASP A 83 3.94 -14.84 25.08
CA ASP A 83 4.37 -15.83 26.06
C ASP A 83 3.25 -15.99 27.08
N GLY A 84 2.66 -17.19 27.12
CA GLY A 84 1.62 -17.54 28.07
C GLY A 84 2.18 -17.56 29.49
N ALA A 85 1.47 -16.90 30.40
CA ALA A 85 1.58 -17.09 31.84
C ALA A 85 0.66 -18.23 32.30
#